data_AF-A0AAJ1VFA9-F1
#
_entry.id   AF-A0AAJ1VFA9-F1
#
_cell.length_a   1.000
_cell.length_b   1.000
_cell.length_c   1.000
_cell.angle_alpha   90.00
_cell.angle_beta   90.00
_cell.angle_gamma   90.00
#
_symmetry.space_group_name_H-M   'P 1'
#
loop_
_entity.id
_entity.type
_entity.pdbx_description
1 polymer ?
#
loop_
_entity_poly.entity_id
_entity_poly.type
_entity_poly.pdbx_seq_one_letter_code
_entity_poly.pdbx_strand_id
1 'polypeptide(L)'
;MKNQFIKTTSLIVLFFTVFISCTSDSESDLSTDTDVDDVVITELHAAYAEFNTDATDIYLSNGGTTVTIETTGLPNHESVYWGEDSDLYLEESEVATTPSIMSSNNNAVTITVDATPNLTGSTVSTQLNTIGVAVSGASIFNDQEGNGALDEAAASLDWTGAHIGPGVYHYHLEPKAFTNDDKNLVGILLDGVFLYGRKCNSTDTYPTDLDTSGGHTSVTQHSDGIEEYHYHIINELYSTTGSYIAFTGPYQGY
;
A
#
# COMPACT_ATOMS: atom_id res chain seq x y z
N MET A 1 -51.89 16.62 49.21
CA MET A 1 -51.25 17.66 48.37
C MET A 1 -50.26 18.37 49.29
N LYS A 2 -48.99 17.93 49.41
CA LYS A 2 -47.82 18.28 48.57
C LYS A 2 -47.85 19.76 48.16
N ASN A 3 -46.86 20.63 48.40
CA ASN A 3 -45.49 20.57 48.93
C ASN A 3 -45.14 22.03 49.34
N GLN A 4 -44.68 22.32 50.55
CA GLN A 4 -43.31 22.33 51.07
C GLN A 4 -42.77 23.75 51.28
N PHE A 5 -42.26 23.93 52.50
CA PHE A 5 -41.86 25.17 53.15
C PHE A 5 -40.39 25.52 52.90
N ILE A 6 -40.15 26.83 52.90
CA ILE A 6 -38.87 27.54 52.94
C ILE A 6 -38.22 27.33 54.33
N LYS A 7 -36.88 27.20 54.40
CA LYS A 7 -35.96 28.11 55.14
C LYS A 7 -34.56 27.51 55.32
N THR A 8 -33.60 28.36 54.97
CA THR A 8 -32.16 28.31 55.19
C THR A 8 -31.79 28.33 56.67
N THR A 9 -30.75 27.62 57.08
CA THR A 9 -29.96 27.94 58.27
C THR A 9 -28.52 27.45 58.10
N SER A 10 -27.57 28.40 58.18
CA SER A 10 -26.13 28.17 58.22
C SER A 10 -25.71 27.36 59.44
N LEU A 11 -24.69 26.51 59.28
CA LEU A 11 -23.92 25.98 60.39
C LEU A 11 -22.42 26.07 60.07
N ILE A 12 -21.73 26.84 60.89
CA ILE A 12 -20.26 27.01 60.94
C ILE A 12 -19.67 25.75 61.58
N VAL A 13 -18.71 25.11 60.92
CA VAL A 13 -17.91 24.02 61.50
C VAL A 13 -16.42 24.35 61.42
N LEU A 14 -15.79 24.12 62.57
CA LEU A 14 -14.48 24.50 63.04
C LEU A 14 -13.35 23.74 62.31
N PHE A 15 -12.34 24.47 61.85
CA PHE A 15 -11.10 23.95 61.26
C PHE A 15 -10.23 23.29 62.35
N PHE A 16 -9.98 21.98 62.25
CA PHE A 16 -8.97 21.27 63.03
C PHE A 16 -7.92 20.73 62.05
N THR A 17 -6.76 21.37 62.00
CA THR A 17 -5.58 20.88 61.30
C THR A 17 -4.94 19.75 62.11
N VAL A 18 -4.88 18.56 61.53
CA VAL A 18 -4.06 17.45 62.01
C VAL A 18 -3.07 17.12 60.90
N PHE A 19 -1.79 17.40 61.15
CA PHE A 19 -0.68 16.94 60.32
C PHE A 19 -0.43 15.45 60.61
N ILE A 20 -0.69 14.59 59.63
CA ILE A 20 -0.14 13.23 59.58
C ILE A 20 0.46 13.00 58.20
N SER A 21 1.78 12.87 58.20
CA SER A 21 2.64 12.35 57.16
C SER A 21 2.35 10.87 56.94
N CYS A 22 2.20 10.42 55.68
CA CYS A 22 2.72 9.13 55.19
C CYS A 22 2.55 8.98 53.67
N THR A 23 3.70 8.76 53.03
CA THR A 23 4.04 8.03 51.80
C THR A 23 2.99 7.80 50.71
N SER A 24 3.32 8.24 49.50
CA SER A 24 2.61 7.95 48.26
C SER A 24 2.98 6.56 47.75
N ASP A 25 2.12 5.58 47.99
CA ASP A 25 2.10 4.34 47.21
C ASP A 25 1.11 4.54 46.06
N SER A 26 1.65 4.94 44.90
CA SER A 26 0.92 4.93 43.64
C SER A 26 1.09 3.55 43.02
N GLU A 27 0.02 2.76 43.05
CA GLU A 27 -0.13 1.56 42.22
C GLU A 27 0.08 1.97 40.76
N SER A 28 1.26 1.68 40.22
CA SER A 28 1.52 1.79 38.80
C SER A 28 0.85 0.60 38.11
N ASP A 29 -0.27 0.87 37.45
CA ASP A 29 -0.80 -0.02 36.41
C ASP A 29 0.34 -0.33 35.44
N LEU A 30 0.76 -1.59 35.43
CA LEU A 30 1.76 -2.10 34.51
C LEU A 30 1.09 -2.19 33.14
N SER A 31 1.08 -1.09 32.39
CA SER A 31 0.97 -1.18 30.94
C SER A 31 2.18 -1.98 30.48
N THR A 32 1.96 -3.22 30.09
CA THR A 32 2.93 -3.95 29.29
C THR A 32 2.93 -3.28 27.92
N ASP A 33 3.72 -2.22 27.83
CA ASP A 33 4.19 -1.71 26.55
C ASP A 33 4.95 -2.88 25.94
N THR A 34 4.33 -3.52 24.95
CA THR A 34 5.04 -4.51 24.17
C THR A 34 5.90 -3.67 23.24
N ASP A 35 7.11 -3.34 23.70
CA ASP A 35 8.18 -2.89 22.81
C ASP A 35 8.26 -3.96 21.72
N VAL A 36 7.67 -3.67 20.57
CA VAL A 36 7.99 -4.38 19.34
C VAL A 36 9.39 -3.88 19.01
N ASP A 37 10.40 -4.63 19.43
CA ASP A 37 11.76 -4.39 18.98
C ASP A 37 11.72 -4.39 17.44
N ASP A 38 11.90 -3.22 16.82
CA ASP A 38 11.95 -3.10 15.37
C ASP A 38 12.99 -4.08 14.82
N VAL A 39 12.55 -4.97 13.93
CA VAL A 39 13.42 -5.97 13.33
C VAL A 39 14.38 -5.25 12.38
N VAL A 40 15.65 -5.19 12.77
CA VAL A 40 16.71 -4.61 11.94
C VAL A 40 17.22 -5.66 10.96
N ILE A 41 17.11 -5.38 9.66
CA ILE A 41 17.70 -6.19 8.59
C ILE A 41 19.00 -5.56 8.08
N THR A 42 19.88 -6.40 7.54
CA THR A 42 21.18 -5.95 6.99
C THR A 42 21.28 -6.06 5.47
N GLU A 43 20.31 -6.72 4.84
CA GLU A 43 20.25 -6.95 3.40
C GLU A 43 18.82 -6.77 2.92
N LEU A 44 18.64 -6.24 1.70
CA LEU A 44 17.33 -6.12 1.06
C LEU A 44 16.75 -7.50 0.74
N HIS A 45 15.42 -7.60 0.79
CA HIS A 45 14.70 -8.78 0.30
C HIS A 45 15.03 -9.05 -1.18
N ALA A 46 15.14 -10.33 -1.58
CA ALA A 46 15.57 -10.71 -2.92
C ALA A 46 14.64 -10.18 -4.04
N ALA A 47 13.35 -9.99 -3.74
CA ALA A 47 12.37 -9.41 -4.66
C ALA A 47 12.76 -8.01 -5.17
N TYR A 48 13.51 -7.22 -4.41
CA TYR A 48 13.96 -5.91 -4.85
C TYR A 48 14.92 -5.96 -6.06
N ALA A 49 15.52 -7.12 -6.34
CA ALA A 49 16.37 -7.30 -7.51
C ALA A 49 15.60 -7.33 -8.85
N GLU A 50 14.27 -7.51 -8.83
CA GLU A 50 13.45 -7.44 -10.04
C GLU A 50 13.08 -6.00 -10.44
N PHE A 51 13.28 -5.01 -9.57
CA PHE A 51 12.94 -3.61 -9.88
C PHE A 51 13.91 -3.03 -10.90
N ASN A 52 13.37 -2.22 -11.81
CA ASN A 52 14.12 -1.54 -12.84
C ASN A 52 15.12 -0.53 -12.26
N THR A 53 16.40 -0.88 -12.27
CA THR A 53 17.49 -0.05 -11.70
C THR A 53 17.69 1.29 -12.41
N ASP A 54 17.17 1.46 -13.63
CA ASP A 54 17.20 2.75 -14.32
C ASP A 54 16.07 3.69 -13.83
N ALA A 55 15.03 3.13 -13.22
CA ALA A 55 13.87 3.87 -12.72
C ALA A 55 13.80 3.95 -11.19
N THR A 56 14.52 3.09 -10.46
CA THR A 56 14.46 3.02 -8.99
C THR A 56 15.83 3.01 -8.34
N ASP A 57 15.96 3.76 -7.24
CA ASP A 57 17.02 3.59 -6.23
C ASP A 57 16.38 3.06 -4.94
N ILE A 58 16.84 1.90 -4.48
CA ILE A 58 16.23 1.15 -3.37
C ILE A 58 17.31 0.81 -2.35
N TYR A 59 17.10 1.23 -1.11
CA TYR A 59 18.08 1.04 -0.06
C TYR A 59 17.45 0.91 1.33
N LEU A 60 18.17 0.22 2.22
CA LEU A 60 17.85 0.17 3.64
C LEU A 60 18.02 1.57 4.24
N SER A 61 16.98 2.05 4.88
CA SER A 61 16.94 3.33 5.58
C SER A 61 16.67 3.11 7.08
N ASN A 62 16.76 4.20 7.85
CA ASN A 62 16.57 4.19 9.30
C ASN A 62 17.38 3.09 10.06
N GLY A 63 18.61 2.84 9.61
CA GLY A 63 19.47 1.82 10.23
C GLY A 63 19.06 0.37 9.96
N GLY A 64 18.21 0.12 8.96
CA GLY A 64 17.76 -1.22 8.56
C GLY A 64 16.36 -1.60 9.02
N THR A 65 15.60 -0.67 9.62
CA THR A 65 14.19 -0.92 10.01
C THR A 65 13.21 -0.57 8.91
N THR A 66 13.63 0.21 7.91
CA THR A 66 12.81 0.60 6.76
C THR A 66 13.54 0.39 5.44
N VAL A 67 12.79 0.33 4.35
CA VAL A 67 13.29 0.40 2.98
C VAL A 67 12.76 1.67 2.34
N THR A 68 13.64 2.49 1.77
CA THR A 68 13.26 3.64 0.96
C THR A 68 13.42 3.30 -0.52
N ILE A 69 12.38 3.63 -1.29
CA ILE A 69 12.33 3.46 -2.75
C ILE A 69 12.11 4.85 -3.34
N GLU A 70 13.13 5.37 -4.01
CA GLU A 70 13.04 6.57 -4.83
C GLU A 70 12.85 6.14 -6.29
N THR A 71 11.82 6.65 -6.96
CA THR A 71 11.56 6.31 -8.35
C THR A 71 11.34 7.52 -9.24
N THR A 72 11.74 7.41 -10.51
CA THR A 72 11.38 8.35 -11.56
C THR A 72 9.89 8.35 -11.88
N GLY A 73 9.17 7.27 -11.51
CA GLY A 73 7.75 7.07 -11.84
C GLY A 73 7.50 6.72 -13.31
N LEU A 74 8.56 6.50 -14.09
CA LEU A 74 8.47 6.19 -15.51
C LEU A 74 8.70 4.70 -15.75
N PRO A 75 7.84 4.01 -16.52
CA PRO A 75 8.00 2.59 -16.81
C PRO A 75 9.12 2.33 -17.82
N ASN A 76 9.38 1.06 -18.14
CA ASN A 76 10.34 0.63 -19.18
C ASN A 76 9.67 -0.14 -20.34
N HIS A 77 8.37 0.04 -20.52
CA HIS A 77 7.61 -0.55 -21.62
C HIS A 77 6.96 0.55 -22.48
N GLU A 78 6.46 0.15 -23.65
CA GLU A 78 5.78 1.07 -24.55
C GLU A 78 4.38 1.44 -24.05
N SER A 79 3.94 2.67 -24.35
CA SER A 79 2.62 3.20 -24.00
C SER A 79 2.31 4.40 -24.88
N VAL A 80 1.03 4.60 -25.22
CA VAL A 80 0.58 5.84 -25.86
C VAL A 80 0.93 7.10 -25.05
N TYR A 81 1.07 6.96 -23.72
CA TYR A 81 1.36 8.07 -22.81
C TYR A 81 2.82 8.53 -22.79
N TRP A 82 3.72 7.89 -23.56
CA TRP A 82 5.06 8.43 -23.79
C TRP A 82 5.08 9.66 -24.72
N GLY A 83 4.11 9.75 -25.64
CA GLY A 83 4.05 10.75 -26.71
C GLY A 83 5.00 10.46 -27.88
N GLU A 84 4.60 10.88 -29.09
CA GLU A 84 5.21 10.50 -30.39
C GLU A 84 6.73 10.74 -30.52
N ASP A 85 7.31 11.64 -29.72
CA ASP A 85 8.74 11.96 -29.73
C ASP A 85 9.60 10.96 -28.94
N SER A 86 9.00 9.99 -28.25
CA SER A 86 9.68 8.97 -27.45
C SER A 86 9.87 7.66 -28.21
N ASP A 87 11.01 6.99 -28.02
CA ASP A 87 11.25 5.64 -28.55
C ASP A 87 10.35 4.57 -27.92
N LEU A 88 9.71 4.88 -26.78
CA LEU A 88 8.74 4.01 -26.09
C LEU A 88 7.28 4.36 -26.44
N TYR A 89 7.05 5.20 -27.44
CA TYR A 89 5.70 5.50 -27.90
C TYR A 89 5.08 4.33 -28.67
N LEU A 90 3.88 3.92 -28.24
CA LEU A 90 3.03 2.99 -28.98
C LEU A 90 1.71 3.69 -29.33
N GLU A 91 1.36 3.72 -30.61
CA GLU A 91 0.07 4.28 -31.03
C GLU A 91 -1.08 3.34 -30.63
N GLU A 92 -2.03 3.86 -29.84
CA GLU A 92 -3.20 3.12 -29.38
C GLU A 92 -4.47 3.91 -29.71
N SER A 93 -4.89 3.88 -30.98
CA SER A 93 -6.00 4.72 -31.49
C SER A 93 -7.37 4.50 -30.81
N GLU A 94 -7.55 3.41 -30.05
CA GLU A 94 -8.76 3.11 -29.29
C GLU A 94 -8.74 3.67 -27.86
N VAL A 95 -7.57 4.11 -27.38
CA VAL A 95 -7.42 4.71 -26.04
C VAL A 95 -7.87 6.16 -26.09
N ALA A 96 -8.86 6.50 -25.27
CA ALA A 96 -9.30 7.88 -25.04
C ALA A 96 -8.30 8.59 -24.12
N THR A 97 -7.14 8.95 -24.66
CA THR A 97 -6.01 9.53 -23.91
C THR A 97 -6.43 10.73 -23.08
N THR A 98 -5.90 10.82 -21.86
CA THR A 98 -6.01 12.03 -21.04
C THR A 98 -5.24 13.21 -21.65
N PRO A 99 -5.46 14.46 -21.18
CA PRO A 99 -4.70 15.62 -21.66
C PRO A 99 -3.20 15.61 -21.32
N SER A 100 -2.74 14.71 -20.44
CA SER A 100 -1.35 14.63 -20.01
C SER A 100 -0.68 13.40 -20.63
N ILE A 101 0.62 13.54 -20.86
CA ILE A 101 1.54 12.44 -21.16
C ILE A 101 2.64 12.44 -20.08
N MET A 102 3.45 11.38 -20.01
CA MET A 102 4.47 11.24 -18.97
C MET A 102 5.41 12.45 -18.88
N SER A 103 5.76 13.08 -20.00
CA SER A 103 6.61 14.28 -20.03
C SER A 103 5.90 15.58 -19.61
N SER A 104 4.58 15.55 -19.38
CA SER A 104 3.81 16.72 -18.95
C SER A 104 4.06 17.11 -17.49
N ASN A 105 4.45 16.15 -16.63
CA ASN A 105 4.59 16.32 -15.19
C ASN A 105 5.85 15.61 -14.67
N ASN A 106 6.22 15.91 -13.42
CA ASN A 106 7.18 15.07 -12.70
C ASN A 106 6.45 13.86 -12.12
N ASN A 107 6.83 12.66 -12.57
CA ASN A 107 6.20 11.41 -12.13
C ASN A 107 6.87 10.83 -10.88
N ALA A 108 7.99 11.42 -10.44
CA ALA A 108 8.81 10.86 -9.38
C ALA A 108 8.08 10.78 -8.04
N VAL A 109 8.25 9.65 -7.36
CA VAL A 109 7.69 9.36 -6.04
C VAL A 109 8.80 8.78 -5.16
N THR A 110 8.76 9.11 -3.87
CA THR A 110 9.55 8.42 -2.85
C THR A 110 8.59 7.77 -1.88
N ILE A 111 8.70 6.46 -1.70
CA ILE A 111 7.99 5.74 -0.64
C ILE A 111 9.00 5.19 0.37
N THR A 112 8.57 5.04 1.62
CA THR A 112 9.33 4.35 2.65
C THR A 112 8.38 3.38 3.33
N VAL A 113 8.80 2.13 3.40
CA VAL A 113 8.02 1.02 3.96
C VAL A 113 8.81 0.35 5.07
N ASP A 114 8.13 -0.36 5.96
CA ASP A 114 8.81 -1.17 6.97
C ASP A 114 9.61 -2.29 6.29
N ALA A 115 10.82 -2.51 6.77
CA ALA A 115 11.68 -3.57 6.26
C ALA A 115 11.13 -4.97 6.58
N THR A 116 10.31 -5.07 7.63
CA THR A 116 9.51 -6.24 8.00
C THR A 116 8.07 -5.80 8.16
N PRO A 117 7.13 -6.19 7.26
CA PRO A 117 5.74 -5.75 7.32
C PRO A 117 5.05 -6.10 8.65
N ASN A 118 4.25 -5.17 9.19
CA ASN A 118 3.50 -5.37 10.43
C ASN A 118 2.22 -6.18 10.22
N LEU A 119 2.33 -7.47 9.91
CA LEU A 119 1.19 -8.36 9.63
C LEU A 119 0.25 -8.61 10.83
N THR A 120 0.61 -8.13 12.02
CA THR A 120 -0.24 -8.17 13.22
C THR A 120 -1.02 -6.87 13.46
N GLY A 121 -0.73 -5.84 12.67
CA GLY A 121 -1.38 -4.53 12.72
C GLY A 121 -2.84 -4.57 12.27
N SER A 122 -3.46 -3.39 12.22
CA SER A 122 -4.81 -3.27 11.69
C SER A 122 -4.79 -3.24 10.17
N THR A 123 -5.82 -3.78 9.54
CA THR A 123 -5.99 -3.59 8.09
C THR A 123 -6.37 -2.15 7.79
N VAL A 124 -5.78 -1.54 6.76
CA VAL A 124 -6.05 -0.14 6.37
C VAL A 124 -6.52 -0.07 4.93
N SER A 125 -7.70 0.49 4.68
CA SER A 125 -8.19 0.72 3.32
C SER A 125 -7.21 1.57 2.51
N THR A 126 -6.94 1.14 1.28
CA THR A 126 -6.21 1.97 0.32
C THR A 126 -6.97 3.26 0.01
N GLN A 127 -6.22 4.30 -0.31
CA GLN A 127 -6.76 5.61 -0.67
C GLN A 127 -6.42 5.92 -2.12
N LEU A 128 -6.96 7.03 -2.64
CA LEU A 128 -6.52 7.61 -3.91
C LEU A 128 -5.02 7.90 -3.89
N ASN A 129 -4.43 7.98 -5.09
CA ASN A 129 -3.00 8.14 -5.35
C ASN A 129 -2.19 6.83 -5.21
N THR A 130 -0.87 6.97 -5.22
CA THR A 130 0.09 5.87 -5.15
C THR A 130 -0.13 5.03 -3.90
N ILE A 131 -0.51 3.76 -4.10
CA ILE A 131 -0.62 2.72 -3.06
C ILE A 131 0.57 1.76 -3.08
N GLY A 132 1.47 1.92 -4.05
CA GLY A 132 2.66 1.10 -4.21
C GLY A 132 3.49 1.51 -5.42
N VAL A 133 4.64 0.87 -5.58
CA VAL A 133 5.53 1.06 -6.73
C VAL A 133 5.70 -0.28 -7.45
N ALA A 134 5.48 -0.27 -8.75
CA ALA A 134 5.64 -1.44 -9.60
C ALA A 134 7.13 -1.73 -9.89
N VAL A 135 7.45 -2.96 -10.30
CA VAL A 135 8.81 -3.33 -10.73
C VAL A 135 9.34 -2.47 -11.89
N SER A 136 8.43 -1.88 -12.69
CA SER A 136 8.82 -0.94 -13.75
C SER A 136 9.29 0.43 -13.23
N GLY A 137 8.97 0.77 -11.98
CA GLY A 137 9.16 2.09 -11.35
C GLY A 137 7.91 2.98 -11.33
N ALA A 138 6.86 2.67 -12.08
CA ALA A 138 5.64 3.49 -12.07
C ALA A 138 4.76 3.20 -10.84
N SER A 139 3.85 4.13 -10.53
CA SER A 139 2.95 3.98 -9.39
C SER A 139 1.91 2.88 -9.62
N ILE A 140 1.47 2.25 -8.53
CA ILE A 140 0.28 1.38 -8.50
C ILE A 140 -0.81 2.16 -7.78
N PHE A 141 -2.02 2.20 -8.35
CA PHE A 141 -3.23 2.79 -7.78
C PHE A 141 -4.26 1.67 -7.52
N ASN A 142 -5.25 1.95 -6.67
CA ASN A 142 -6.34 1.01 -6.38
C ASN A 142 -7.47 1.08 -7.45
N ASP A 143 -8.65 0.54 -7.17
CA ASP A 143 -9.81 0.56 -8.08
C ASP A 143 -10.56 1.91 -8.15
N GLN A 144 -10.01 2.97 -7.57
CA GLN A 144 -10.60 4.31 -7.56
C GLN A 144 -9.84 5.26 -8.48
N GLU A 145 -10.58 6.09 -9.23
CA GLU A 145 -10.06 7.18 -10.05
C GLU A 145 -10.89 8.45 -9.82
N GLY A 146 -10.22 9.59 -9.64
CA GLY A 146 -10.88 10.85 -9.28
C GLY A 146 -11.64 10.74 -7.95
N ASN A 147 -12.97 10.84 -8.00
CA ASN A 147 -13.85 10.75 -6.82
C ASN A 147 -14.76 9.50 -6.85
N GLY A 148 -14.38 8.46 -7.61
CA GLY A 148 -15.20 7.25 -7.75
C GLY A 148 -14.44 6.05 -8.32
N ALA A 149 -15.20 5.06 -8.80
CA ALA A 149 -14.64 3.85 -9.37
C ALA A 149 -13.94 4.10 -10.71
N LEU A 150 -12.94 3.26 -11.01
CA LEU A 150 -12.17 3.26 -12.25
C LEU A 150 -13.02 3.17 -13.53
N ASP A 151 -14.22 2.60 -13.47
CA ASP A 151 -15.16 2.44 -14.59
C ASP A 151 -15.27 3.68 -15.49
N GLU A 152 -15.32 4.87 -14.89
CA GLU A 152 -15.49 6.14 -15.63
C GLU A 152 -14.23 6.55 -16.41
N ALA A 153 -13.06 6.00 -16.07
CA ALA A 153 -11.79 6.26 -16.72
C ALA A 153 -11.26 5.06 -17.53
N ALA A 154 -11.99 3.93 -17.56
CA ALA A 154 -11.58 2.68 -18.21
C ALA A 154 -11.13 2.88 -19.66
N ALA A 155 -11.80 3.74 -20.43
CA ALA A 155 -11.48 4.02 -21.83
C ALA A 155 -10.14 4.74 -22.03
N SER A 156 -9.57 5.33 -20.97
CA SER A 156 -8.28 6.03 -21.02
C SER A 156 -7.10 5.13 -20.65
N LEU A 157 -7.34 3.90 -20.22
CA LEU A 157 -6.28 2.95 -19.88
C LEU A 157 -5.59 2.45 -21.16
N ASP A 158 -4.28 2.42 -21.15
CA ASP A 158 -3.47 1.81 -22.20
C ASP A 158 -3.55 0.28 -22.15
N TRP A 159 -2.92 -0.38 -23.13
CA TRP A 159 -2.92 -1.84 -23.28
C TRP A 159 -2.43 -2.59 -22.04
N THR A 160 -1.62 -1.95 -21.20
CA THR A 160 -1.10 -2.51 -19.95
C THR A 160 -1.85 -2.03 -18.72
N GLY A 161 -3.00 -1.38 -18.91
CA GLY A 161 -3.94 -1.07 -17.84
C GLY A 161 -3.51 0.09 -16.95
N ALA A 162 -2.73 1.00 -17.50
CA ALA A 162 -2.31 2.23 -16.86
C ALA A 162 -2.75 3.46 -17.66
N HIS A 163 -2.70 4.60 -16.99
CA HIS A 163 -2.83 5.89 -17.64
C HIS A 163 -2.12 6.96 -16.80
N ILE A 164 -2.24 8.22 -17.23
CA ILE A 164 -1.76 9.36 -16.46
C ILE A 164 -2.88 10.39 -16.28
N GLY A 165 -3.16 10.76 -15.03
CA GLY A 165 -4.00 11.89 -14.66
C GLY A 165 -3.17 13.17 -14.45
N PRO A 166 -3.71 14.24 -13.82
CA PRO A 166 -2.91 15.38 -13.40
C PRO A 166 -1.98 14.96 -12.25
N GLY A 167 -0.83 14.38 -12.58
CA GLY A 167 0.12 13.85 -11.61
C GLY A 167 1.09 12.86 -12.25
N VAL A 168 0.92 11.58 -11.91
CA VAL A 168 1.85 10.50 -12.26
C VAL A 168 1.19 9.49 -13.21
N TYR A 169 1.97 8.80 -14.01
CA TYR A 169 1.56 7.59 -14.70
C TYR A 169 1.45 6.44 -13.70
N HIS A 170 0.36 5.67 -13.79
CA HIS A 170 0.05 4.65 -12.80
C HIS A 170 -0.80 3.51 -13.35
N TYR A 171 -0.56 2.30 -12.83
CA TYR A 171 -1.36 1.12 -13.13
C TYR A 171 -2.54 1.02 -12.18
N HIS A 172 -3.72 0.79 -12.75
CA HIS A 172 -4.87 0.30 -12.00
C HIS A 172 -5.09 -1.20 -12.20
N LEU A 173 -4.69 -1.72 -13.36
CA LEU A 173 -4.95 -3.12 -13.74
C LEU A 173 -3.65 -3.93 -13.79
N GLU A 174 -3.78 -5.25 -13.96
CA GLU A 174 -2.68 -6.19 -14.23
C GLU A 174 -1.76 -5.63 -15.34
N PRO A 175 -0.51 -5.27 -15.00
CA PRO A 175 0.42 -4.70 -15.96
C PRO A 175 0.94 -5.76 -16.93
N LYS A 176 0.22 -5.96 -18.04
CA LYS A 176 0.53 -6.95 -19.08
C LYS A 176 1.93 -6.85 -19.66
N ALA A 177 2.60 -5.71 -19.51
CA ALA A 177 4.00 -5.54 -19.88
C ALA A 177 4.97 -6.45 -19.12
N PHE A 178 4.67 -6.84 -17.88
CA PHE A 178 5.56 -7.67 -17.05
C PHE A 178 4.86 -8.73 -16.21
N THR A 179 3.52 -8.73 -16.13
CA THR A 179 2.73 -9.82 -15.54
C THR A 179 1.48 -10.09 -16.36
N ASN A 180 1.22 -11.35 -16.70
CA ASN A 180 0.04 -11.76 -17.44
C ASN A 180 -0.33 -13.22 -17.15
N ASP A 181 -1.30 -13.43 -16.27
CA ASP A 181 -1.73 -14.76 -15.83
C ASP A 181 -0.56 -15.62 -15.31
N ASP A 182 0.30 -15.02 -14.49
CA ASP A 182 1.54 -15.63 -14.02
C ASP A 182 1.77 -15.38 -12.53
N LYS A 183 2.99 -15.66 -12.07
CA LYS A 183 3.46 -15.54 -10.69
C LYS A 183 4.53 -14.46 -10.53
N ASN A 184 4.68 -13.58 -11.52
CA ASN A 184 5.76 -12.59 -11.53
C ASN A 184 5.55 -11.57 -10.40
N LEU A 185 6.64 -10.95 -9.95
CA LEU A 185 6.54 -9.82 -9.04
C LEU A 185 5.94 -8.63 -9.80
N VAL A 186 4.94 -7.99 -9.20
CA VAL A 186 4.28 -6.81 -9.76
C VAL A 186 4.87 -5.56 -9.15
N GLY A 187 5.10 -5.58 -7.84
CA GLY A 187 5.64 -4.44 -7.10
C GLY A 187 5.54 -4.62 -5.59
N ILE A 188 5.65 -3.51 -4.89
CA ILE A 188 5.52 -3.43 -3.43
C ILE A 188 4.49 -2.36 -3.06
N LEU A 189 3.66 -2.66 -2.07
CA LEU A 189 2.64 -1.75 -1.56
C LEU A 189 3.13 -0.95 -0.35
N LEU A 190 2.40 0.11 0.05
CA LEU A 190 2.85 1.02 1.13
C LEU A 190 2.95 0.37 2.52
N ASP A 191 2.37 -0.81 2.72
CA ASP A 191 2.53 -1.61 3.94
C ASP A 191 3.78 -2.51 3.92
N GLY A 192 4.60 -2.42 2.87
CA GLY A 192 5.84 -3.20 2.71
C GLY A 192 5.63 -4.61 2.20
N VAL A 193 4.40 -5.02 1.89
CA VAL A 193 4.09 -6.34 1.36
C VAL A 193 4.19 -6.35 -0.16
N PHE A 194 4.82 -7.39 -0.71
CA PHE A 194 4.95 -7.58 -2.16
C PHE A 194 3.63 -8.02 -2.80
N LEU A 195 3.37 -7.51 -3.99
CA LEU A 195 2.27 -7.90 -4.87
C LEU A 195 2.80 -8.77 -5.99
N TYR A 196 2.21 -9.95 -6.18
CA TYR A 196 2.51 -10.89 -7.25
C TYR A 196 1.35 -11.01 -8.24
N GLY A 197 1.65 -11.57 -9.42
CA GLY A 197 0.67 -11.92 -10.44
C GLY A 197 -0.40 -12.89 -9.93
N ARG A 198 -1.35 -13.25 -10.79
CA ARG A 198 -2.56 -14.00 -10.39
C ARG A 198 -2.30 -15.41 -9.83
N LYS A 199 -1.15 -16.02 -10.11
CA LYS A 199 -0.83 -17.40 -9.70
C LYS A 199 0.13 -17.43 -8.52
N CYS A 200 -0.11 -18.36 -7.62
CA CYS A 200 0.76 -18.65 -6.50
C CYS A 200 1.94 -19.54 -6.95
N ASN A 201 3.16 -19.14 -6.60
CA ASN A 201 4.36 -19.91 -6.94
C ASN A 201 4.34 -21.34 -6.38
N SER A 202 3.82 -21.52 -5.16
CA SER A 202 3.77 -22.82 -4.48
C SER A 202 2.80 -23.82 -5.13
N THR A 203 1.79 -23.35 -5.85
CA THR A 203 0.73 -24.20 -6.43
C THR A 203 0.68 -24.17 -7.96
N ASP A 204 1.36 -23.20 -8.58
CA ASP A 204 1.34 -22.92 -10.02
C ASP A 204 -0.07 -22.67 -10.57
N THR A 205 -0.98 -22.20 -9.71
CA THR A 205 -2.39 -21.90 -10.03
C THR A 205 -2.88 -20.73 -9.17
N TYR A 206 -4.12 -20.31 -9.40
CA TYR A 206 -4.79 -19.28 -8.60
C TYR A 206 -4.94 -19.74 -7.14
N PRO A 207 -4.50 -18.94 -6.15
CA PRO A 207 -4.73 -19.23 -4.75
C PRO A 207 -6.24 -19.24 -4.44
N THR A 208 -6.66 -20.16 -3.57
CA THR A 208 -8.08 -20.32 -3.16
C THR A 208 -8.31 -19.97 -1.69
N ASP A 209 -7.26 -19.55 -1.01
CA ASP A 209 -7.16 -19.32 0.43
C ASP A 209 -6.73 -17.88 0.75
N LEU A 210 -6.97 -16.95 -0.17
CA LEU A 210 -6.74 -15.53 0.05
C LEU A 210 -7.60 -14.99 1.18
N ASP A 211 -7.02 -14.11 1.99
CA ASP A 211 -7.74 -13.34 2.99
C ASP A 211 -8.49 -12.14 2.39
N THR A 212 -9.05 -11.29 3.26
CA THR A 212 -9.81 -10.10 2.85
C THR A 212 -8.98 -9.04 2.15
N SER A 213 -7.66 -9.06 2.33
CA SER A 213 -6.70 -8.17 1.68
C SER A 213 -6.21 -8.72 0.34
N GLY A 214 -6.62 -9.94 -0.02
CA GLY A 214 -6.19 -10.59 -1.26
C GLY A 214 -4.80 -11.21 -1.16
N GLY A 215 -4.32 -11.48 0.07
CA GLY A 215 -3.03 -12.11 0.31
C GLY A 215 -3.14 -13.45 1.04
N HIS A 216 -2.01 -14.16 1.08
CA HIS A 216 -1.86 -15.38 1.86
C HIS A 216 -0.39 -15.63 2.22
N THR A 217 -0.12 -16.64 3.05
CA THR A 217 1.23 -17.05 3.42
C THR A 217 1.64 -18.31 2.67
N SER A 218 2.63 -18.21 1.79
CA SER A 218 3.21 -19.35 1.07
C SER A 218 4.63 -19.02 0.57
N VAL A 219 5.31 -19.97 -0.08
CA VAL A 219 6.65 -19.74 -0.66
C VAL A 219 6.51 -18.97 -1.98
N THR A 220 7.27 -17.88 -2.13
CA THR A 220 7.41 -17.12 -3.37
C THR A 220 8.69 -17.53 -4.11
N GLN A 221 8.89 -17.01 -5.33
CA GLN A 221 10.17 -17.19 -6.03
C GLN A 221 11.33 -16.43 -5.38
N HIS A 222 11.05 -15.57 -4.40
CA HIS A 222 12.01 -14.69 -3.73
C HIS A 222 12.30 -15.05 -2.28
N SER A 223 11.59 -16.03 -1.72
CA SER A 223 11.64 -16.31 -0.28
C SER A 223 12.58 -17.46 0.11
N ASP A 224 13.39 -17.97 -0.82
CA ASP A 224 14.35 -19.06 -0.62
C ASP A 224 13.75 -20.32 0.08
N GLY A 225 12.49 -20.61 -0.23
CA GLY A 225 11.76 -21.76 0.34
C GLY A 225 11.17 -21.52 1.72
N ILE A 226 11.25 -20.29 2.25
CA ILE A 226 10.58 -19.87 3.48
C ILE A 226 9.19 -19.32 3.13
N GLU A 227 8.18 -19.62 3.94
CA GLU A 227 6.85 -19.05 3.74
C GLU A 227 6.81 -17.59 4.16
N GLU A 228 6.18 -16.75 3.34
CA GLU A 228 5.99 -15.32 3.61
C GLU A 228 4.60 -14.87 3.18
N TYR A 229 4.09 -13.82 3.82
CA TYR A 229 2.83 -13.21 3.41
C TYR A 229 3.04 -12.31 2.19
N HIS A 230 2.18 -12.47 1.19
CA HIS A 230 2.20 -11.67 -0.03
C HIS A 230 0.80 -11.55 -0.65
N TYR A 231 0.62 -10.50 -1.45
CA TYR A 231 -0.62 -10.27 -2.19
C TYR A 231 -0.59 -10.90 -3.56
N HIS A 232 -1.78 -11.13 -4.10
CA HIS A 232 -2.00 -11.49 -5.48
C HIS A 232 -2.91 -10.48 -6.17
N ILE A 233 -2.64 -10.21 -7.45
CA ILE A 233 -3.69 -9.75 -8.36
C ILE A 233 -4.81 -10.78 -8.29
N ILE A 234 -6.00 -10.36 -7.89
CA ILE A 234 -7.14 -11.27 -7.76
C ILE A 234 -7.63 -11.65 -9.15
N ASN A 235 -7.83 -12.95 -9.39
CA ASN A 235 -8.32 -13.48 -10.67
C ASN A 235 -9.84 -13.27 -10.85
N GLU A 236 -10.32 -12.05 -10.58
CA GLU A 236 -11.68 -11.60 -10.81
C GLU A 236 -11.69 -10.51 -11.87
N LEU A 237 -12.43 -10.75 -12.95
CA LEU A 237 -12.45 -9.86 -14.11
C LEU A 237 -13.19 -8.56 -13.76
N TYR A 238 -12.52 -7.42 -13.94
CA TYR A 238 -13.12 -6.10 -13.87
C TYR A 238 -13.92 -5.85 -15.15
N SER A 239 -15.23 -5.99 -15.03
CA SER A 239 -16.14 -6.19 -16.18
C SER A 239 -16.11 -5.08 -17.24
N THR A 240 -15.80 -3.85 -16.86
CA THR A 240 -15.75 -2.68 -17.76
C THR A 240 -14.45 -2.58 -18.56
N THR A 241 -13.35 -3.16 -18.07
CA THR A 241 -12.04 -3.12 -18.74
C THR A 241 -11.68 -4.45 -19.39
N GLY A 242 -12.30 -5.55 -18.97
CA GLY A 242 -11.90 -6.90 -19.41
C GLY A 242 -10.50 -7.30 -18.92
N SER A 243 -10.03 -6.69 -17.83
CA SER A 243 -8.76 -6.97 -17.17
C SER A 243 -8.96 -7.22 -15.67
N TYR A 244 -7.89 -7.33 -14.91
CA TYR A 244 -7.90 -7.60 -13.47
C TYR A 244 -7.35 -6.37 -12.74
N ILE A 245 -7.96 -5.94 -11.63
CA ILE A 245 -7.41 -4.82 -10.84
C ILE A 245 -6.09 -5.27 -10.19
N ALA A 246 -5.08 -4.41 -10.21
CA ALA A 246 -3.77 -4.69 -9.61
C ALA A 246 -3.90 -4.96 -8.10
N PHE A 247 -4.63 -4.10 -7.38
CA PHE A 247 -4.92 -4.28 -5.96
C PHE A 247 -6.20 -3.56 -5.52
N THR A 248 -7.10 -4.28 -4.83
CA THR A 248 -8.38 -3.73 -4.30
C THR A 248 -8.52 -3.89 -2.78
N GLY A 249 -7.60 -4.63 -2.16
CA GLY A 249 -7.69 -4.94 -0.73
C GLY A 249 -7.39 -3.72 0.15
N PRO A 250 -7.79 -3.74 1.43
CA PRO A 250 -7.03 -3.00 2.42
C PRO A 250 -5.63 -3.61 2.55
N TYR A 251 -4.65 -2.82 2.96
CA TYR A 251 -3.40 -3.37 3.48
C TYR A 251 -3.69 -4.30 4.67
N GLN A 252 -2.95 -5.39 4.78
CA GLN A 252 -3.11 -6.44 5.79
C GLN A 252 -2.57 -6.01 7.15
N GLY A 253 -1.58 -5.10 7.16
CA GLY A 253 -0.88 -4.72 8.37
C GLY A 253 -0.15 -3.40 8.23
N TYR A 254 -0.70 -2.35 8.85
CA TYR A 254 -0.18 -0.97 8.82
C TYR A 254 -0.20 -0.37 10.23
#